data_AF-A0A9E2EBR0-F1
#
_entry.id   AF-A0A9E2EBR0-F1
#
_cell.length_a   1.000
_cell.length_b   1.000
_cell.length_c   1.000
_cell.angle_alpha   90.00
_cell.angle_beta   90.00
_cell.angle_gamma   90.00
#
_symmetry.space_group_name_H-M   'P 1'
#
loop_
_entity.id
_entity.type
_entity.pdbx_description
1 polymer ?
#
loop_
_entity_poly.entity_id
_entity_poly.type
_entity_poly.pdbx_seq_one_letter_code
_entity_poly.pdbx_strand_id
1 'polypeptide(L)'
;MQFGRLAGAFIIFANVILTADFARAQVFDCQFLQENAPDGKANEASCTMHPDIVFNSVTDTPGRRNHCKVDRVRGLENLEGAIVDLGTHTVSWTNVYRLSDHEKKRVKAFYMAKPNFPEEIADRDANLELRNKYIFKITAATKSVAAAKSPLEKPEHTIIFENKFWKFVLFIPEDSGESILTEFKGNAEHSWLNARFGRCKRRS
;
A
#
# COMPACT_ATOMS: atom_id res chain seq x y z
N MET A 1 12.19 14.09 -76.75
CA MET A 1 11.55 13.08 -75.87
C MET A 1 12.64 12.53 -74.96
N GLN A 2 12.62 12.93 -73.68
CA GLN A 2 13.66 12.64 -72.70
C GLN A 2 13.16 11.62 -71.69
N PHE A 3 14.04 10.66 -71.38
CA PHE A 3 13.85 9.54 -70.47
C PHE A 3 13.58 9.97 -69.03
N GLY A 4 12.79 9.14 -68.33
CA GLY A 4 12.28 9.40 -66.99
C GLY A 4 13.32 9.42 -65.87
N ARG A 5 12.86 9.96 -64.74
CA ARG A 5 13.44 9.73 -63.42
C ARG A 5 12.32 9.37 -62.45
N LEU A 6 12.37 8.13 -62.00
CA LEU A 6 11.77 7.61 -60.78
C LEU A 6 12.38 8.27 -59.54
N ALA A 7 11.67 8.07 -58.43
CA ALA A 7 12.11 8.11 -57.04
C ALA A 7 11.79 9.40 -56.25
N GLY A 8 10.86 9.24 -55.31
CA GLY A 8 10.59 10.22 -54.27
C GLY A 8 9.44 9.81 -53.33
N ALA A 9 9.26 8.52 -53.04
CA ALA A 9 8.37 8.10 -51.97
C ALA A 9 9.07 8.37 -50.62
N PHE A 10 8.83 9.55 -50.05
CA PHE A 10 9.16 9.82 -48.65
C PHE A 10 8.19 9.04 -47.75
N ILE A 11 8.57 7.82 -47.39
CA ILE A 11 7.97 7.15 -46.23
C ILE A 11 8.56 7.85 -45.01
N ILE A 12 7.82 8.84 -44.49
CA ILE A 12 8.04 9.33 -43.13
C ILE A 12 7.62 8.19 -42.21
N PHE A 13 8.57 7.34 -41.84
CA PHE A 13 8.46 6.52 -40.64
C PHE A 13 8.35 7.48 -39.47
N ALA A 14 7.11 7.86 -39.14
CA ALA A 14 6.80 8.39 -37.82
C ALA A 14 7.26 7.33 -36.83
N ASN A 15 8.38 7.62 -36.18
CA ASN A 15 8.90 6.87 -35.05
C ASN A 15 7.88 7.00 -33.91
N VAL A 16 6.84 6.17 -33.97
CA VAL A 16 6.07 5.78 -32.80
C VAL A 16 7.03 4.92 -31.99
N ILE A 17 7.87 5.56 -31.17
CA ILE A 17 8.60 4.90 -30.10
C ILE A 17 7.55 4.56 -29.05
N LEU A 18 6.84 3.45 -29.28
CA LEU A 18 6.14 2.75 -28.21
C LEU A 18 7.22 2.34 -27.20
N THR A 19 7.09 2.87 -26.00
CA THR A 19 7.94 2.68 -24.83
C THR A 19 8.15 1.19 -24.54
N ALA A 20 9.18 0.60 -25.14
CA ALA A 20 9.64 -0.78 -24.87
C ALA A 20 10.63 -0.86 -23.70
N ASP A 21 10.73 0.18 -22.87
CA ASP A 21 11.65 0.23 -21.72
C ASP A 21 11.13 -0.44 -20.44
N PHE A 22 10.01 -1.16 -20.51
CA PHE A 22 9.49 -1.96 -19.38
C PHE A 22 10.19 -3.31 -19.20
N ALA A 23 11.22 -3.63 -19.99
CA ALA A 23 11.91 -4.93 -19.95
C ALA A 23 13.03 -5.06 -18.90
N ARG A 24 13.38 -4.01 -18.15
CA ARG A 24 14.23 -4.20 -16.95
C ARG A 24 13.34 -4.58 -15.78
N ALA A 25 13.39 -5.86 -15.38
CA ALA A 25 12.80 -6.38 -14.16
C ALA A 25 13.27 -5.56 -12.95
N GLN A 26 12.47 -4.59 -12.54
CA GLN A 26 12.73 -3.74 -11.39
C GLN A 26 12.09 -4.38 -10.17
N VAL A 27 12.89 -4.56 -9.13
CA VAL A 27 12.43 -5.06 -7.84
C VAL A 27 12.58 -3.94 -6.81
N PHE A 28 11.55 -3.71 -6.01
CA PHE A 28 11.57 -2.75 -4.90
C PHE A 28 11.38 -3.47 -3.57
N ASP A 29 12.23 -3.12 -2.62
CA ASP A 29 12.11 -3.47 -1.20
C ASP A 29 11.39 -2.37 -0.45
N CYS A 30 10.23 -2.69 0.11
CA CYS A 30 9.33 -1.77 0.78
C CYS A 30 9.09 -2.15 2.25
N GLN A 31 8.88 -1.14 3.09
CA GLN A 31 8.47 -1.30 4.49
C GLN A 31 7.39 -0.28 4.86
N PHE A 32 6.28 -0.76 5.43
CA PHE A 32 5.18 0.06 5.95
C PHE A 32 4.93 -0.33 7.40
N LEU A 33 5.59 0.38 8.33
CA LEU A 33 5.61 0.06 9.75
C LEU A 33 4.86 1.14 10.55
N GLN A 34 4.11 0.75 11.56
CA GLN A 34 3.47 1.67 12.49
C GLN A 34 4.41 2.03 13.64
N GLU A 35 4.29 3.24 14.19
CA GLU A 35 5.10 3.65 15.35
C GLU A 35 4.62 2.94 16.62
N ASN A 36 5.56 2.37 17.38
CA ASN A 36 5.28 1.58 18.58
C ASN A 36 5.23 2.45 19.87
N ALA A 37 5.40 3.77 19.74
CA ALA A 37 5.33 4.69 20.86
C ALA A 37 3.88 4.87 21.36
N PRO A 38 3.63 5.14 22.65
CA PRO A 38 2.28 5.38 23.19
C PRO A 38 1.51 6.54 22.53
N ASP A 39 2.25 7.52 22.02
CA ASP A 39 1.82 8.68 21.24
C ASP A 39 2.20 8.55 19.76
N GLY A 40 2.68 7.38 19.34
CA GLY A 40 3.12 7.10 17.99
C GLY A 40 1.99 7.21 16.98
N LYS A 41 2.34 7.60 15.76
CA LYS A 41 1.38 7.68 14.66
C LYS A 41 0.96 6.29 14.23
N ALA A 42 -0.35 6.08 14.11
CA ALA A 42 -0.93 4.85 13.58
C ALA A 42 -0.47 4.53 12.15
N ASN A 43 0.10 5.51 11.44
CA ASN A 43 0.54 5.35 10.05
C ASN A 43 -0.55 4.71 9.16
N GLU A 44 -1.80 5.00 9.53
CA GLU A 44 -3.04 4.59 8.90
C GLU A 44 -3.95 5.82 8.93
N ALA A 45 -4.29 6.32 7.75
CA ALA A 45 -5.37 7.27 7.59
C ALA A 45 -6.55 6.50 7.00
N SER A 46 -7.56 6.20 7.82
CA SER A 46 -8.82 5.65 7.35
C SER A 46 -9.82 6.80 7.24
N CYS A 47 -10.22 7.12 6.02
CA CYS A 47 -11.25 8.14 5.79
C CYS A 47 -12.45 7.49 5.11
N THR A 48 -13.63 7.65 5.73
CA THR A 48 -14.90 7.11 5.26
C THR A 48 -15.84 8.27 4.95
N MET A 49 -16.55 8.20 3.83
CA MET A 49 -17.56 9.17 3.46
C MET A 49 -18.90 8.46 3.35
N HIS A 50 -19.87 8.87 4.16
CA HIS A 50 -21.27 8.52 3.96
C HIS A 50 -21.93 9.71 3.27
N PRO A 51 -22.39 9.61 2.01
CA PRO A 51 -23.21 10.67 1.41
C PRO A 51 -24.49 10.81 2.24
N ASP A 52 -24.91 12.05 2.54
CA ASP A 52 -25.80 12.33 3.67
C ASP A 52 -27.20 11.70 3.60
N ILE A 53 -27.63 11.14 2.47
CA ILE A 53 -28.89 10.40 2.34
C ILE A 53 -28.74 9.38 1.20
N VAL A 54 -28.71 8.08 1.53
CA VAL A 54 -28.97 7.00 0.57
C VAL A 54 -30.04 6.12 1.20
N PHE A 55 -31.16 5.95 0.51
CA PHE A 55 -32.25 5.08 0.94
C PHE A 55 -31.70 3.65 1.09
N ASN A 56 -31.73 3.07 2.29
CA ASN A 56 -31.22 1.73 2.58
C ASN A 56 -32.31 0.89 3.27
N SER A 57 -32.54 -0.33 2.79
CA SER A 57 -33.51 -1.31 3.31
C SER A 57 -32.90 -2.33 4.29
N VAL A 58 -31.61 -2.21 4.63
CA VAL A 58 -30.88 -3.14 5.51
C VAL A 58 -30.86 -2.57 6.94
N THR A 59 -31.15 -3.43 7.93
CA THR A 59 -31.39 -3.04 9.33
C THR A 59 -30.12 -2.73 10.15
N ASP A 60 -28.93 -2.88 9.58
CA ASP A 60 -27.67 -2.61 10.27
C ASP A 60 -26.92 -1.47 9.58
N THR A 61 -27.06 -0.26 10.13
CA THR A 61 -26.36 0.94 9.65
C THR A 61 -25.14 1.19 10.55
N PRO A 62 -23.90 1.01 10.06
CA PRO A 62 -22.71 1.32 10.84
C PRO A 62 -22.69 2.80 11.22
N GLY A 63 -22.41 3.11 12.48
CA GLY A 63 -22.38 4.50 12.96
C GLY A 63 -21.34 5.37 12.23
N ARG A 64 -21.65 6.67 12.05
CA ARG A 64 -20.72 7.68 11.52
C ARG A 64 -19.38 7.64 12.27
N ARG A 65 -18.29 7.33 11.57
CA ARG A 65 -16.92 7.38 12.14
C ARG A 65 -16.28 8.73 11.79
N ASN A 66 -15.57 9.33 12.75
CA ASN A 66 -14.86 10.61 12.53
C ASN A 66 -13.91 10.50 11.35
N HIS A 67 -13.98 11.48 10.45
CA HIS A 67 -13.54 11.39 9.06
C HIS A 67 -12.10 10.99 8.82
N CYS A 68 -11.19 11.15 9.78
CA CYS A 68 -9.86 10.53 9.77
C CYS A 68 -9.38 10.47 11.25
N LYS A 69 -9.56 9.33 11.92
CA LYS A 69 -9.21 9.19 13.34
C LYS A 69 -7.87 8.47 13.50
N VAL A 70 -6.86 9.18 14.01
CA VAL A 70 -5.61 8.58 14.47
C VAL A 70 -5.83 8.16 15.92
N ASP A 71 -6.44 7.00 16.14
CA ASP A 71 -6.56 6.45 17.48
C ASP A 71 -5.19 6.06 18.06
N ARG A 72 -5.06 6.02 19.39
CA ARG A 72 -3.85 5.49 20.03
C ARG A 72 -3.61 4.05 19.56
N VAL A 73 -2.39 3.77 19.13
CA VAL A 73 -1.98 2.49 18.53
C VAL A 73 -1.91 1.39 19.60
N ARG A 74 -3.02 0.69 19.81
CA ARG A 74 -3.10 -0.46 20.74
C ARG A 74 -2.58 -1.76 20.11
N GLY A 75 -2.94 -1.96 18.84
CA GLY A 75 -2.44 -3.03 17.99
C GLY A 75 -1.60 -2.43 16.87
N LEU A 76 -0.55 -3.14 16.49
CA LEU A 76 0.29 -2.88 15.35
C LEU A 76 -0.13 -3.81 14.22
N GLU A 77 -0.30 -3.26 13.03
CA GLU A 77 -0.45 -3.99 11.77
C GLU A 77 0.65 -3.56 10.80
N ASN A 78 1.79 -4.26 10.86
CA ASN A 78 2.94 -3.96 10.02
C ASN A 78 2.89 -4.74 8.71
N LEU A 79 3.29 -4.11 7.60
CA LEU A 79 3.59 -4.83 6.35
C LEU A 79 5.11 -5.02 6.27
N GLU A 80 5.55 -6.21 6.68
CA GLU A 80 6.97 -6.58 6.70
C GLU A 80 7.38 -7.27 5.40
N GLY A 81 8.61 -7.00 4.97
CA GLY A 81 9.22 -7.65 3.81
C GLY A 81 8.41 -7.46 2.53
N ALA A 82 7.87 -6.27 2.30
CA ALA A 82 7.09 -6.01 1.11
C ALA A 82 8.00 -5.96 -0.12
N ILE A 83 7.75 -6.81 -1.11
CA ILE A 83 8.51 -6.90 -2.35
C ILE A 83 7.58 -6.59 -3.50
N VAL A 84 7.94 -5.60 -4.31
CA VAL A 84 7.32 -5.31 -5.60
C VAL A 84 8.25 -5.79 -6.69
N ASP A 85 7.84 -6.78 -7.46
CA ASP A 85 8.61 -7.31 -8.58
C ASP A 85 7.85 -7.06 -9.88
N LEU A 86 8.34 -6.09 -10.65
CA LEU A 86 7.75 -5.73 -11.94
C LEU A 86 8.08 -6.76 -13.04
N GLY A 87 9.12 -7.58 -12.87
CA GLY A 87 9.48 -8.63 -13.81
C GLY A 87 8.55 -9.84 -13.70
N THR A 88 8.23 -10.26 -12.48
CA THR A 88 7.25 -11.34 -12.24
C THR A 88 5.81 -10.84 -12.12
N HIS A 89 5.59 -9.53 -12.18
CA HIS A 89 4.28 -8.87 -12.00
C HIS A 89 3.61 -9.22 -10.66
N THR A 90 4.38 -9.26 -9.58
CA THR A 90 3.86 -9.58 -8.24
C THR A 90 4.19 -8.53 -7.20
N VAL A 91 3.29 -8.38 -6.23
CA VAL A 91 3.56 -7.70 -4.96
C VAL A 91 3.32 -8.69 -3.84
N SER A 92 4.22 -8.77 -2.87
CA SER A 92 4.04 -9.67 -1.72
C SER A 92 4.51 -9.00 -0.44
N TRP A 93 3.94 -9.41 0.69
CA TRP A 93 4.37 -8.97 2.02
C TRP A 93 3.85 -9.95 3.08
N THR A 94 4.30 -9.74 4.32
CA THR A 94 3.74 -10.41 5.50
C THR A 94 3.07 -9.36 6.39
N ASN A 95 1.76 -9.49 6.61
CA ASN A 95 1.09 -8.72 7.66
C ASN A 95 1.48 -9.32 9.00
N VAL A 96 1.96 -8.47 9.90
CA VAL A 96 2.27 -8.83 11.27
C VAL A 96 1.34 -8.05 12.19
N TYR A 97 0.42 -8.78 12.81
CA TYR A 97 -0.50 -8.25 13.81
C TYR A 97 0.04 -8.58 15.20
N ARG A 98 0.24 -7.56 16.03
CA ARG A 98 0.68 -7.73 17.42
C ARG A 98 0.27 -6.56 18.28
N LEU A 99 0.32 -6.69 19.59
CA LEU A 99 0.14 -5.54 20.49
C LEU A 99 1.37 -4.62 20.47
N SER A 100 1.15 -3.33 20.65
CA SER A 100 2.23 -2.39 20.95
C SER A 100 2.80 -2.65 22.34
N ASP A 101 4.07 -2.31 22.58
CA ASP A 101 4.75 -2.71 23.82
C ASP A 101 4.10 -2.14 25.09
N HIS A 102 3.49 -0.96 24.98
CA HIS A 102 2.74 -0.36 26.08
C HIS A 102 1.40 -1.08 26.34
N GLU A 103 0.74 -1.55 25.28
CA GLU A 103 -0.50 -2.31 25.39
C GLU A 103 -0.25 -3.71 25.96
N LYS A 104 0.87 -4.35 25.60
CA LYS A 104 1.30 -5.64 26.19
C LYS A 104 1.35 -5.57 27.71
N LYS A 105 1.96 -4.51 28.26
CA LYS A 105 2.04 -4.28 29.71
C LYS A 105 0.65 -4.13 30.33
N ARG A 106 -0.25 -3.41 29.67
CA ARG A 106 -1.63 -3.21 30.14
C ARG A 106 -2.43 -4.51 30.15
N VAL A 107 -2.32 -5.32 29.09
CA VAL A 107 -3.00 -6.61 28.97
C VAL A 107 -2.47 -7.60 30.02
N LYS A 108 -1.15 -7.69 30.21
CA LYS A 108 -0.56 -8.52 31.28
C LYS A 108 -1.09 -8.08 32.65
N ALA A 109 -1.05 -6.79 32.96
CA ALA A 109 -1.54 -6.28 34.24
C ALA A 109 -3.02 -6.58 34.48
N PHE A 110 -3.87 -6.49 33.45
CA PHE A 110 -5.28 -6.85 33.53
C PHE A 110 -5.50 -8.33 33.91
N TYR A 111 -4.74 -9.25 33.32
CA TYR A 111 -4.82 -10.67 33.66
C TYR A 111 -4.29 -10.97 35.06
N MET A 112 -3.16 -10.36 35.45
CA MET A 112 -2.57 -10.54 36.77
C MET A 112 -3.43 -9.97 37.91
N ALA A 113 -4.36 -9.06 37.61
CA ALA A 113 -5.33 -8.56 38.58
C ALA A 113 -6.45 -9.57 38.90
N LYS A 114 -6.60 -10.65 38.11
CA LYS A 114 -7.58 -11.70 38.35
C LYS A 114 -7.03 -12.73 39.34
N PRO A 115 -7.81 -13.13 40.36
CA PRO A 115 -7.37 -14.15 41.32
C PRO A 115 -6.96 -15.45 40.62
N ASN A 116 -5.80 -16.00 40.98
CA ASN A 116 -5.27 -17.28 40.48
C ASN A 116 -5.09 -17.39 38.96
N PHE A 117 -4.95 -16.27 38.24
CA PHE A 117 -4.68 -16.32 36.80
C PHE A 117 -3.21 -16.71 36.54
N PRO A 118 -2.92 -17.71 35.68
CA PRO A 118 -1.55 -18.11 35.40
C PRO A 118 -0.75 -17.05 34.63
N GLU A 119 0.42 -16.68 35.15
CA GLU A 119 1.29 -15.67 34.53
C GLU A 119 1.73 -16.06 33.11
N GLU A 120 2.05 -17.33 32.88
CA GLU A 120 2.46 -17.83 31.56
C GLU A 120 1.39 -17.61 30.49
N ILE A 121 0.11 -17.71 30.85
CA ILE A 121 -1.01 -17.46 29.94
C ILE A 121 -1.13 -15.95 29.66
N ALA A 122 -0.96 -15.12 30.68
CA ALA A 122 -0.98 -13.66 30.52
C ALA A 122 0.17 -13.18 29.61
N ASP A 123 1.36 -13.74 29.77
CA ASP A 123 2.52 -13.44 28.93
C ASP A 123 2.34 -13.91 27.49
N ARG A 124 1.82 -15.12 27.30
CA ARG A 124 1.52 -15.65 25.96
C ARG A 124 0.49 -14.77 25.24
N ASP A 125 -0.60 -14.43 25.90
CA ASP A 125 -1.70 -13.67 25.29
C ASP A 125 -1.28 -12.21 25.01
N ALA A 126 -0.47 -11.60 25.88
CA ALA A 126 0.10 -10.28 25.64
C ALA A 126 1.12 -10.27 24.49
N ASN A 127 1.84 -11.38 24.26
CA ASN A 127 2.84 -11.48 23.20
C ASN A 127 2.34 -12.19 21.93
N LEU A 128 1.03 -12.43 21.81
CA LEU A 128 0.47 -13.05 20.62
C LEU A 128 0.81 -12.21 19.38
N GLU A 129 1.38 -12.88 18.38
CA GLU A 129 1.73 -12.32 17.10
C GLU A 129 1.14 -13.20 16.00
N LEU A 130 0.36 -12.59 15.11
CA LEU A 130 -0.22 -13.28 13.96
C LEU A 130 0.48 -12.81 12.69
N ARG A 131 0.94 -13.77 11.88
CA ARG A 131 1.65 -13.50 10.62
C ARG A 131 0.88 -14.09 9.44
N ASN A 132 0.46 -13.22 8.53
CA ASN A 132 -0.26 -13.61 7.32
C ASN A 132 0.52 -13.17 6.08
N LYS A 133 0.89 -14.12 5.22
CA LYS A 133 1.57 -13.81 3.96
C LYS A 133 0.55 -13.54 2.86
N TYR A 134 0.76 -12.46 2.13
CA TYR A 134 -0.06 -12.10 0.98
C TYR A 134 0.79 -11.98 -0.28
N ILE A 135 0.19 -12.38 -1.41
CA ILE A 135 0.76 -12.22 -2.74
C ILE A 135 -0.36 -11.71 -3.64
N PHE A 136 -0.06 -10.67 -4.40
CA PHE A 136 -0.96 -9.97 -5.30
C PHE A 136 -0.39 -9.96 -6.70
N LYS A 137 -1.28 -9.96 -7.69
CA LYS A 137 -0.90 -9.77 -9.07
C LYS A 137 -0.97 -8.28 -9.42
N ILE A 138 0.08 -7.78 -10.06
CA ILE A 138 0.09 -6.42 -10.60
C ILE A 138 -0.82 -6.38 -11.82
N THR A 139 -1.78 -5.46 -11.81
CA THR A 139 -2.72 -5.24 -12.92
C THR A 139 -2.28 -4.09 -13.81
N ALA A 140 -1.62 -3.09 -13.25
CA ALA A 140 -1.00 -2.01 -14.00
C ALA A 140 0.24 -1.49 -13.28
N ALA A 141 1.25 -1.08 -14.03
CA ALA A 141 2.39 -0.35 -13.52
C ALA A 141 2.73 0.76 -14.51
N THR A 142 2.85 1.98 -14.00
CA THR A 142 3.23 3.15 -14.78
C THR A 142 4.47 3.77 -14.18
N LYS A 143 5.36 4.21 -15.05
CA LYS A 143 6.56 4.95 -14.69
C LYS A 143 6.44 6.34 -15.29
N SER A 144 6.34 7.36 -14.45
CA SER A 144 6.41 8.75 -14.87
C SER A 144 7.82 9.27 -14.65
N VAL A 145 8.29 10.06 -15.61
CA VAL A 145 9.40 10.98 -15.42
C VAL A 145 8.76 12.34 -15.64
N ALA A 146 8.89 13.25 -14.68
CA ALA A 146 8.38 14.60 -14.85
C ALA A 146 8.91 15.15 -16.18
N ALA A 147 8.00 15.60 -17.05
CA ALA A 147 8.33 15.99 -18.40
C ALA A 147 9.25 17.21 -18.37
N ALA A 148 10.55 16.95 -18.49
CA ALA A 148 11.60 17.88 -18.87
C ALA A 148 11.60 19.23 -18.15
N LYS A 149 12.03 19.27 -16.87
CA LYS A 149 12.60 20.51 -16.30
C LYS A 149 13.92 20.35 -15.57
N SER A 150 14.33 19.15 -15.17
CA SER A 150 15.65 18.99 -14.53
C SER A 150 16.26 17.59 -14.73
N PRO A 151 17.56 17.48 -15.09
CA PRO A 151 18.29 16.20 -15.08
C PRO A 151 18.47 15.59 -13.69
N LEU A 152 17.99 16.25 -12.63
CA LEU A 152 18.02 15.77 -11.24
C LEU A 152 16.73 15.02 -10.84
N GLU A 153 15.66 15.06 -11.64
CA GLU A 153 14.39 14.42 -11.29
C GLU A 153 14.46 12.90 -11.54
N LYS A 154 14.35 12.11 -10.46
CA LYS A 154 14.27 10.65 -10.56
C LYS A 154 12.85 10.19 -10.92
N PRO A 155 12.70 8.99 -11.52
CA PRO A 155 11.39 8.47 -11.88
C PRO A 155 10.47 8.24 -10.68
N GLU A 156 9.18 8.24 -10.95
CA GLU A 156 8.13 7.85 -10.02
C GLU A 156 7.36 6.66 -10.58
N HIS A 157 6.95 5.74 -9.70
CA HIS A 157 6.19 4.56 -10.08
C HIS A 157 4.83 4.57 -9.42
N THR A 158 3.78 4.33 -10.20
CA THR A 158 2.45 4.03 -9.69
C THR A 158 2.07 2.62 -10.08
N ILE A 159 1.89 1.76 -9.08
CA ILE A 159 1.64 0.32 -9.24
C ILE A 159 0.24 0.02 -8.70
N ILE A 160 -0.59 -0.58 -9.53
CA ILE A 160 -1.94 -1.03 -9.20
C ILE A 160 -1.93 -2.55 -9.13
N PHE A 161 -2.44 -3.09 -8.04
CA PHE A 161 -2.49 -4.53 -7.81
C PHE A 161 -3.69 -4.88 -6.94
N GLU A 162 -4.23 -6.06 -7.16
CA GLU A 162 -5.47 -6.48 -6.50
C GLU A 162 -5.56 -7.99 -6.37
N ASN A 163 -6.49 -8.43 -5.53
CA ASN A 163 -7.03 -9.78 -5.53
C ASN A 163 -8.57 -9.72 -5.45
N LYS A 164 -9.22 -10.85 -5.20
CA LYS A 164 -10.68 -10.93 -5.11
C LYS A 164 -11.30 -9.97 -4.08
N PHE A 165 -10.57 -9.60 -3.03
CA PHE A 165 -11.11 -8.88 -1.87
C PHE A 165 -10.52 -7.47 -1.70
N TRP A 166 -9.33 -7.22 -2.24
CA TRP A 166 -8.57 -6.00 -1.96
C TRP A 166 -7.97 -5.42 -3.22
N LYS A 167 -8.04 -4.09 -3.32
CA LYS A 167 -7.44 -3.32 -4.40
C LYS A 167 -6.51 -2.27 -3.81
N PHE A 168 -5.31 -2.19 -4.37
CA PHE A 168 -4.26 -1.31 -3.89
C PHE A 168 -3.70 -0.44 -5.01
N VAL A 169 -3.22 0.74 -4.61
CA VAL A 169 -2.34 1.59 -5.40
C VAL A 169 -1.12 1.93 -4.55
N LEU A 170 0.06 1.65 -5.08
CA LEU A 170 1.34 1.98 -4.47
C LEU A 170 2.06 3.03 -5.31
N PHE A 171 2.38 4.15 -4.68
CA PHE A 171 3.20 5.22 -5.23
C PHE A 171 4.62 5.15 -4.67
N ILE A 172 5.63 5.12 -5.54
CA ILE A 172 7.06 5.07 -5.19
C ILE A 172 7.81 6.18 -5.93
N PRO A 173 8.19 7.27 -5.25
CA PRO A 173 9.15 8.23 -5.79
C PRO A 173 10.58 7.69 -5.62
N GLU A 174 11.35 7.48 -6.70
CA GLU A 174 12.71 6.94 -6.58
C GLU A 174 13.69 7.90 -5.89
N ASP A 175 13.37 9.21 -5.81
CA ASP A 175 14.27 10.19 -5.22
C ASP A 175 14.36 10.09 -3.69
N SER A 176 13.21 10.16 -3.02
CA SER A 176 13.11 10.05 -1.55
C SER A 176 12.91 8.61 -1.08
N GLY A 177 12.32 7.76 -1.92
CA GLY A 177 11.79 6.46 -1.53
C GLY A 177 10.59 6.53 -0.60
N GLU A 178 10.10 7.72 -0.23
CA GLU A 178 8.95 7.88 0.67
C GLU A 178 7.66 7.55 -0.07
N SER A 179 7.11 6.39 0.27
CA SER A 179 6.10 5.71 -0.54
C SER A 179 4.74 5.73 0.15
N ILE A 180 3.68 5.72 -0.66
CA ILE A 180 2.30 5.72 -0.18
C ILE A 180 1.63 4.46 -0.71
N LEU A 181 1.16 3.61 0.20
CA LEU A 181 0.30 2.48 -0.11
C LEU A 181 -1.13 2.84 0.23
N THR A 182 -1.99 2.80 -0.77
CA THR A 182 -3.42 3.08 -0.62
C THR A 182 -4.22 1.82 -0.87
N GLU A 183 -5.08 1.46 0.06
CA GLU A 183 -6.06 0.39 -0.06
C GLU A 183 -7.45 1.00 -0.27
N PHE A 184 -8.12 0.54 -1.32
CA PHE A 184 -9.49 0.89 -1.63
C PHE A 184 -10.39 -0.28 -1.26
N LYS A 185 -11.42 0.02 -0.48
CA LYS A 185 -12.45 -0.94 -0.15
C LYS A 185 -13.79 -0.22 -0.09
N GLY A 186 -14.85 -0.98 -0.29
CA GLY A 186 -16.20 -0.45 -0.23
C GLY A 186 -17.22 -1.54 -0.54
N ASN A 187 -18.47 -1.19 -0.31
CA ASN A 187 -19.64 -1.97 -0.68
C ASN A 187 -20.66 -1.03 -1.36
N ALA A 188 -21.90 -1.50 -1.54
CA ALA A 188 -22.95 -0.71 -2.20
C ALA A 188 -23.31 0.59 -1.46
N GLU A 189 -22.95 0.73 -0.17
CA GLU A 189 -23.43 1.79 0.71
C GLU A 189 -22.30 2.66 1.26
N HIS A 190 -21.08 2.12 1.30
CA HIS A 190 -19.94 2.71 1.97
C HIS A 190 -18.68 2.54 1.15
N SER A 191 -17.85 3.57 1.13
CA SER A 191 -16.47 3.50 0.67
C SER A 191 -15.54 3.88 1.81
N TRP A 192 -14.40 3.21 1.85
CA TRP A 192 -13.36 3.48 2.80
C TRP A 192 -11.98 3.37 2.15
N LEU A 193 -11.14 4.34 2.47
CA LEU A 193 -9.78 4.45 2.00
C LEU A 193 -8.84 4.26 3.18
N ASN A 194 -7.89 3.32 3.09
CA ASN A 194 -6.82 3.21 4.06
C ASN A 194 -5.49 3.58 3.39
N ALA A 195 -4.80 4.60 3.90
CA ALA A 195 -3.48 4.97 3.42
C ALA A 195 -2.40 4.63 4.46
N ARG A 196 -1.29 4.05 4.00
CA ARG A 196 -0.08 3.79 4.79
C ARG A 196 1.10 4.48 4.16
N PHE A 197 1.95 5.08 4.98
CA PHE A 197 3.19 5.69 4.55
C PHE A 197 4.35 4.74 4.84
N GLY A 198 5.34 4.71 3.98
CA GLY A 198 6.45 3.80 4.12
C GLY A 198 7.65 4.23 3.32
N ARG A 199 8.60 3.30 3.16
CA ARG A 199 9.77 3.52 2.32
C ARG A 199 9.96 2.35 1.38
N CYS A 200 10.18 2.65 0.12
CA CYS A 200 10.56 1.70 -0.91
C CYS A 200 11.92 2.10 -1.50
N LYS A 201 12.78 1.11 -1.72
CA LYS A 201 14.06 1.29 -2.41
C LYS A 201 14.20 0.29 -3.52
N ARG A 202 14.76 0.71 -4.65
CA ARG A 202 15.09 -0.21 -5.74
C ARG A 202 16.19 -1.16 -5.26
N ARG A 203 15.96 -2.45 -5.42
CA ARG A 203 16.96 -3.49 -5.18
C ARG A 203 18.00 -3.42 -6.30
N SER A 204 19.25 -3.13 -5.92
CA SER A 204 20.40 -3.01 -6.82
C SER A 204 20.92 -4.36 -7.30
#